data_AF-A0A9W8HSA5-F1
#
_entry.id   AF-A0A9W8HSA5-F1
#
_cell.length_a   1.000
_cell.length_b   1.000
_cell.length_c   1.000
_cell.angle_alpha   90.00
_cell.angle_beta   90.00
_cell.angle_gamma   90.00
#
_symmetry.space_group_name_H-M   'P 1'
#
loop_
_entity.id
_entity.type
_entity.pdbx_description
1 polymer ?
#
loop_
_entity_poly.entity_id
_entity_poly.type
_entity_poly.pdbx_seq_one_letter_code
_entity_poly.pdbx_strand_id
1 'polypeptide(L)'
;MEVGCGAGNAVFPLLEDINDPRLFVYACDYSSIAVDVVKASKAYDQHRCAAFVWDLASTELPPNVVPGSIDIMLMVFVFSALHPNQWKQAVANAHRLLKPGGVLLFRDYGRNDLAQLRFKRSRLLEDNLYIRGDGTRVYFFTNEELAEIFGSLFEIEQNAIDRRLIINRKRELKLYRVWLQAKFRKPISSD
;
A
#
# COMPACT_ATOMS: atom_id res chain seq x y z
N MET A 1 -1.97 -5.48 9.24
CA MET A 1 -0.67 -4.81 8.99
C MET A 1 -0.88 -3.73 7.96
N GLU A 2 -0.51 -2.49 8.26
CA GLU A 2 -0.47 -1.40 7.29
C GLU A 2 0.97 -1.23 6.82
N VAL A 3 1.20 -1.42 5.52
CA VAL A 3 2.48 -1.13 4.87
C VAL A 3 2.41 0.29 4.32
N GLY A 4 3.48 1.06 4.51
CA GLY A 4 3.56 2.49 4.23
C GLY A 4 2.61 3.31 5.10
N CYS A 5 2.75 3.18 6.43
CA CYS A 5 1.84 3.80 7.38
C CYS A 5 1.86 5.33 7.39
N GLY A 6 2.91 5.98 6.85
CA GLY A 6 2.99 7.43 6.78
C GLY A 6 2.76 8.10 8.14
N ALA A 7 1.74 8.95 8.24
CA ALA A 7 1.36 9.62 9.49
C ALA A 7 0.34 8.82 10.35
N GLY A 8 0.02 7.59 9.98
CA GLY A 8 -0.94 6.73 10.69
C GLY A 8 -2.41 7.02 10.38
N ASN A 9 -2.70 7.56 9.19
CA ASN A 9 -4.06 7.97 8.79
C ASN A 9 -5.05 6.80 8.66
N ALA A 10 -4.59 5.56 8.48
CA ALA A 10 -5.44 4.38 8.61
C ALA A 10 -5.25 3.68 9.98
N VAL A 11 -4.01 3.60 10.48
CA VAL A 11 -3.70 3.06 11.82
C VAL A 11 -4.64 3.59 12.91
N PHE A 12 -4.70 4.91 13.12
CA PHE A 12 -5.38 5.46 14.29
C PHE A 12 -6.90 5.36 14.22
N PRO A 13 -7.57 5.73 13.11
CA PRO A 13 -9.01 5.51 12.99
C PRO A 13 -9.40 4.04 13.15
N LEU A 14 -8.59 3.10 12.62
CA LEU A 14 -8.86 1.67 12.78
C LEU A 14 -8.82 1.23 14.25
N LEU A 15 -7.83 1.71 15.01
CA LEU A 15 -7.68 1.40 16.43
C LEU A 15 -8.78 2.03 17.30
N GLU A 16 -9.24 3.22 16.92
CA GLU A 16 -10.33 3.95 17.58
C GLU A 16 -11.69 3.28 17.32
N ASP A 17 -11.99 2.94 16.06
CA ASP A 17 -13.28 2.37 15.66
C ASP A 17 -13.45 0.90 16.08
N ILE A 18 -12.36 0.13 16.13
CA ILE A 18 -12.41 -1.30 16.47
C ILE A 18 -11.92 -1.50 17.89
N ASN A 19 -12.84 -1.57 18.85
CA ASN A 19 -12.53 -1.87 20.26
C ASN A 19 -12.57 -3.39 20.55
N ASP A 20 -11.78 -4.17 19.80
CA ASP A 20 -11.59 -5.61 20.02
C ASP A 20 -10.14 -5.84 20.49
N PRO A 21 -9.91 -6.48 21.67
CA PRO A 21 -8.57 -6.76 22.18
C PRO A 21 -7.76 -7.73 21.30
N ARG A 22 -8.41 -8.44 20.38
CA ARG A 22 -7.75 -9.31 19.40
C ARG A 22 -7.15 -8.53 18.23
N LEU A 23 -7.56 -7.28 18.01
CA LEU A 23 -6.97 -6.45 16.97
C LEU A 23 -5.59 -5.95 17.44
N PHE A 24 -4.57 -6.33 16.68
CA PHE A 24 -3.23 -5.77 16.78
C PHE A 24 -2.77 -5.22 15.42
N VAL A 25 -2.27 -3.99 15.40
CA VAL A 25 -1.85 -3.30 14.18
C VAL A 25 -0.33 -3.23 14.09
N TYR A 26 0.26 -3.97 13.15
CA TYR A 26 1.61 -3.69 12.68
C TYR A 26 1.56 -2.52 11.69
N ALA A 27 2.25 -1.42 11.98
CA ALA A 27 2.34 -0.25 11.12
C ALA A 27 3.80 -0.06 10.66
N CYS A 28 4.10 -0.28 9.39
CA CYS A 28 5.47 -0.15 8.91
C CYS A 28 5.61 0.86 7.77
N ASP A 29 6.77 1.48 7.68
CA ASP A 29 7.12 2.38 6.59
C ASP A 29 8.60 2.23 6.25
N TYR A 30 8.98 2.55 5.02
CA TYR A 30 10.39 2.64 4.62
C TYR A 30 11.08 3.82 5.32
N SER A 31 10.33 4.89 5.58
CA SER A 31 10.84 6.10 6.20
C SER A 31 10.82 6.00 7.73
N SER A 32 11.98 6.15 8.36
CA SER A 32 12.08 6.31 9.82
C SER A 32 11.28 7.53 10.32
N ILE A 33 11.25 8.61 9.54
CA ILE A 33 10.49 9.83 9.89
C ILE A 33 8.99 9.53 9.99
N ALA A 34 8.44 8.72 9.08
CA ALA A 34 7.04 8.32 9.13
C ALA A 34 6.74 7.47 10.38
N VAL A 35 7.62 6.51 10.67
CA VAL A 35 7.50 5.69 11.89
C VAL A 35 7.56 6.54 13.16
N ASP A 36 8.45 7.53 13.20
CA ASP A 36 8.58 8.45 14.34
C ASP A 36 7.31 9.30 14.52
N VAL A 37 6.70 9.76 13.42
CA VAL A 37 5.41 10.48 13.46
C VAL A 37 4.31 9.61 14.07
N VAL A 38 4.21 8.34 13.68
CA VAL A 38 3.23 7.41 14.27
C VAL A 38 3.51 7.21 15.77
N LYS A 39 4.76 6.97 16.16
CA LYS A 39 5.13 6.75 17.57
C LYS A 39 4.94 7.98 18.46
N ALA A 40 5.08 9.18 17.91
CA ALA A 40 4.90 10.44 18.64
C ALA A 40 3.42 10.81 18.85
N SER A 41 2.48 10.12 18.19
CA SER A 41 1.05 10.37 18.35
C SER A 41 0.58 10.04 19.76
N LYS A 42 -0.27 10.89 20.34
CA LYS A 42 -0.93 10.61 21.63
C LYS A 42 -1.86 9.39 21.56
N ALA A 43 -2.30 9.02 20.36
CA ALA A 43 -3.15 7.85 20.13
C ALA A 43 -2.34 6.56 19.94
N TYR A 44 -1.00 6.62 19.97
CA TYR A 44 -0.16 5.43 19.87
C TYR A 44 -0.22 4.62 21.16
N ASP A 45 -0.74 3.41 21.06
CA ASP A 45 -0.78 2.43 22.14
C ASP A 45 0.05 1.20 21.74
N GLN A 46 1.19 1.02 22.41
CA GLN A 46 2.10 -0.11 22.17
C GLN A 46 1.48 -1.48 22.46
N HIS A 47 0.39 -1.55 23.23
CA HIS A 47 -0.32 -2.80 23.50
C HIS A 47 -1.22 -3.22 22.32
N ARG A 48 -1.57 -2.28 21.45
CA ARG A 48 -2.44 -2.51 20.29
C ARG A 48 -1.77 -2.25 18.95
N CYS A 49 -0.59 -1.63 18.95
CA CYS A 49 0.10 -1.22 17.74
C CYS A 49 1.63 -1.31 17.87
N ALA A 50 2.29 -1.90 16.87
CA ALA A 50 3.74 -1.86 16.72
C ALA A 50 4.13 -1.10 15.46
N ALA A 51 4.79 0.04 15.64
CA ALA A 51 5.33 0.83 14.54
C ALA A 51 6.84 0.57 14.32
N PHE A 52 7.26 0.29 13.09
CA PHE A 52 8.66 -0.05 12.78
C PHE A 52 9.07 0.26 11.34
N VAL A 53 10.37 0.44 11.11
CA VAL A 53 10.91 0.68 9.78
C VAL A 53 11.06 -0.65 9.05
N TRP A 54 10.52 -0.73 7.84
CA TRP A 54 10.71 -1.89 6.96
C TRP A 54 10.48 -1.54 5.50
N ASP A 55 11.37 -2.01 4.63
CA ASP A 55 11.20 -1.94 3.18
C ASP A 55 10.41 -3.17 2.71
N LEU A 56 9.23 -2.92 2.11
CA LEU A 56 8.39 -3.97 1.52
C LEU A 56 9.16 -4.82 0.49
N ALA A 57 10.14 -4.24 -0.21
CA ALA A 57 10.97 -4.92 -1.20
C ALA A 57 12.29 -5.46 -0.63
N SER A 58 12.48 -5.46 0.70
CA SER A 58 13.66 -6.05 1.34
C SER A 58 13.79 -7.54 1.05
N THR A 59 15.01 -8.06 1.04
CA THR A 59 15.27 -9.51 1.01
C THR A 59 14.88 -10.19 2.34
N GLU A 60 14.80 -9.41 3.42
CA GLU A 60 14.48 -9.87 4.77
C GLU A 60 13.07 -9.43 5.20
N LEU A 61 12.37 -10.34 5.89
CA LEU A 61 11.10 -10.02 6.54
C LEU A 61 11.35 -9.18 7.80
N PRO A 62 10.38 -8.38 8.26
CA PRO A 62 10.58 -7.57 9.44
C PRO A 62 10.74 -8.48 10.67
N PRO A 63 11.77 -8.27 11.51
CA PRO A 63 12.17 -9.23 12.54
C PRO A 63 11.12 -9.41 13.64
N ASN A 64 10.25 -8.42 13.81
CA ASN A 64 9.18 -8.40 14.81
C ASN A 64 7.84 -8.93 14.28
N VAL A 65 7.78 -9.49 13.07
CA VAL A 65 6.56 -10.06 12.49
C VAL A 65 6.81 -11.52 12.09
N VAL A 66 6.06 -12.42 12.71
CA VAL A 66 6.15 -13.85 12.42
C VAL A 66 5.63 -14.10 10.98
N PRO A 67 6.33 -14.85 10.12
CA PRO A 67 5.80 -15.23 8.82
C PRO A 67 4.47 -15.99 8.94
N GLY A 68 3.55 -15.77 8.01
CA GLY A 68 2.24 -16.41 8.04
C GLY A 68 1.37 -16.02 9.24
N SER A 69 1.57 -14.84 9.83
CA SER A 69 0.81 -14.38 11.01
C SER A 69 -0.18 -13.26 10.71
N ILE A 70 -0.08 -12.60 9.55
CA ILE A 70 -0.93 -11.46 9.20
C ILE A 70 -2.26 -11.94 8.63
N ASP A 71 -3.37 -11.53 9.24
CA ASP A 71 -4.73 -11.82 8.74
C ASP A 71 -5.10 -10.90 7.57
N ILE A 72 -4.84 -9.60 7.73
CA ILE A 72 -5.15 -8.56 6.74
C ILE A 72 -3.94 -7.64 6.57
N MET A 73 -3.55 -7.41 5.31
CA MET A 73 -2.52 -6.45 4.90
C MET A 73 -3.15 -5.30 4.12
N LEU A 74 -2.85 -4.05 4.51
CA LEU A 74 -3.26 -2.85 3.81
C LEU A 74 -2.07 -2.29 3.03
N MET A 75 -2.26 -2.02 1.74
CA MET A 75 -1.32 -1.30 0.88
C MET A 75 -2.07 -0.17 0.17
N VAL A 76 -1.93 1.05 0.70
CA VAL A 76 -2.64 2.23 0.18
C VAL A 76 -1.62 3.30 -0.25
N PHE A 77 -1.46 3.50 -1.56
CA PHE A 77 -0.50 4.43 -2.16
C PHE A 77 0.97 4.13 -1.82
N VAL A 78 1.34 2.86 -1.80
CA VAL A 78 2.68 2.39 -1.41
C VAL A 78 3.36 1.62 -2.52
N PHE A 79 2.63 0.74 -3.20
CA PHE A 79 3.19 -0.13 -4.22
C PHE A 79 3.68 0.67 -5.44
N SER A 80 3.00 1.79 -5.76
CA SER A 80 3.45 2.73 -6.79
C SER A 80 4.81 3.38 -6.51
N ALA A 81 5.29 3.41 -5.27
CA ALA A 81 6.61 3.95 -4.94
C ALA A 81 7.76 2.96 -5.23
N LEU A 82 7.43 1.68 -5.47
CA LEU A 82 8.40 0.66 -5.83
C LEU A 82 8.75 0.73 -7.32
N HIS A 83 10.00 0.40 -7.63
CA HIS A 83 10.41 0.16 -9.01
C HIS A 83 9.85 -1.18 -9.53
N PRO A 84 9.56 -1.34 -10.83
CA PRO A 84 9.09 -2.60 -11.39
C PRO A 84 9.92 -3.84 -11.00
N ASN A 85 11.25 -3.72 -10.97
CA ASN A 85 12.15 -4.80 -10.55
C ASN A 85 12.00 -5.21 -9.05
N GLN A 86 11.35 -4.40 -8.22
CA GLN A 86 11.09 -4.68 -6.80
C GLN A 86 9.74 -5.37 -6.57
N TRP A 87 8.81 -5.34 -7.53
CA TRP A 87 7.46 -5.85 -7.34
C TRP A 87 7.43 -7.32 -6.99
N LYS A 88 8.22 -8.16 -7.67
CA LYS A 88 8.26 -9.60 -7.40
C LYS A 88 8.65 -9.90 -5.94
N GLN A 89 9.66 -9.20 -5.42
CA GLN A 89 10.10 -9.34 -4.03
C GLN A 89 9.02 -8.85 -3.05
N ALA A 90 8.41 -7.70 -3.33
CA ALA A 90 7.35 -7.12 -2.52
C ALA A 90 6.12 -8.04 -2.41
N VAL A 91 5.66 -8.60 -3.54
CA VAL A 91 4.54 -9.55 -3.58
C VAL A 91 4.90 -10.84 -2.84
N ALA A 92 6.13 -11.35 -3.01
CA ALA A 92 6.60 -12.54 -2.29
C ALA A 92 6.65 -12.30 -0.76
N ASN A 93 7.11 -11.13 -0.32
CA ASN A 93 7.12 -10.78 1.10
C ASN A 93 5.71 -10.67 1.67
N ALA A 94 4.81 -9.99 0.96
CA ALA A 94 3.40 -9.90 1.36
C ALA A 94 2.76 -11.29 1.49
N HIS A 95 3.01 -12.17 0.51
CA HIS A 95 2.53 -13.55 0.53
C HIS A 95 3.12 -14.35 1.70
N ARG A 96 4.41 -14.19 2.02
CA ARG A 96 5.06 -14.86 3.15
C ARG A 96 4.53 -14.39 4.51
N LEU A 97 4.16 -13.12 4.64
CA LEU A 97 3.66 -12.55 5.89
C LEU A 97 2.18 -12.90 6.15
N LEU A 98 1.38 -13.00 5.10
CA LEU A 98 -0.03 -13.37 5.20
C LEU A 98 -0.22 -14.84 5.62
N LYS A 99 -1.18 -15.08 6.52
CA LYS A 99 -1.73 -16.41 6.82
C LYS A 99 -2.31 -17.07 5.55
N PRO A 100 -2.38 -18.40 5.46
CA PRO A 100 -3.26 -19.06 4.48
C PRO A 100 -4.68 -18.48 4.57
N GLY A 101 -5.27 -18.10 3.45
CA GLY A 101 -6.56 -17.40 3.42
C GLY A 101 -6.50 -15.92 3.83
N GLY A 102 -5.35 -15.38 4.22
CA GLY A 102 -5.17 -13.96 4.54
C GLY A 102 -5.40 -13.04 3.34
N VAL A 103 -5.78 -11.79 3.60
CA VAL A 103 -6.22 -10.85 2.56
C VAL A 103 -5.29 -9.63 2.47
N LEU A 104 -4.91 -9.28 1.25
CA LEU A 104 -4.28 -8.00 0.92
C LEU A 104 -5.33 -7.06 0.31
N LEU A 105 -5.53 -5.91 0.95
CA LEU A 105 -6.35 -4.81 0.45
C LEU A 105 -5.44 -3.76 -0.18
N PHE A 106 -5.65 -3.53 -1.47
CA PHE A 106 -4.80 -2.70 -2.31
C PHE A 106 -5.56 -1.47 -2.80
N ARG A 107 -4.92 -0.31 -2.72
CA ARG A 107 -5.38 0.90 -3.39
C ARG A 107 -4.20 1.72 -3.88
N ASP A 108 -4.14 2.03 -5.16
CA ASP A 108 -3.04 2.82 -5.71
C ASP A 108 -3.44 3.62 -6.97
N TYR A 109 -2.50 4.35 -7.57
CA TYR A 109 -2.76 5.19 -8.73
C TYR A 109 -3.04 4.38 -10.00
N GLY A 110 -4.10 4.76 -10.72
CA GLY A 110 -4.46 4.15 -12.00
C GLY A 110 -3.96 4.95 -13.21
N ARG A 111 -3.72 4.25 -14.31
CA ARG A 111 -3.37 4.82 -15.62
C ARG A 111 -4.35 5.93 -16.02
N ASN A 112 -3.81 6.98 -16.63
CA ASN A 112 -4.52 8.18 -17.08
C ASN A 112 -5.11 9.04 -15.95
N ASP A 113 -4.66 8.87 -14.69
CA ASP A 113 -4.95 9.84 -13.63
C ASP A 113 -4.42 11.23 -14.01
N LEU A 114 -5.14 12.29 -13.63
CA LEU A 114 -4.74 13.66 -13.94
C LEU A 114 -3.33 14.00 -13.44
N ALA A 115 -2.87 13.41 -12.32
CA ALA A 115 -1.50 13.60 -11.86
C ALA A 115 -0.50 13.02 -12.88
N GLN A 116 -0.78 11.86 -13.46
CA GLN A 116 0.02 11.25 -14.52
C GLN A 116 0.16 12.22 -15.71
N LEU A 117 -0.97 12.72 -16.20
CA LEU A 117 -1.04 13.57 -17.39
C LEU A 117 -0.37 14.94 -17.20
N ARG A 118 -0.11 15.34 -15.95
CA ARG A 118 0.55 16.60 -15.60
C ARG A 118 2.05 16.46 -15.37
N PHE A 119 2.61 15.25 -15.32
CA PHE A 119 4.05 15.09 -15.19
C PHE A 119 4.76 15.63 -16.43
N LYS A 120 5.83 16.40 -16.19
CA LYS A 120 6.73 16.85 -17.25
C LYS A 120 7.58 15.67 -17.72
N ARG A 121 7.97 15.65 -19.00
CA ARG A 121 8.88 14.61 -19.54
C ARG A 121 10.16 14.45 -18.72
N SER A 122 10.69 15.53 -18.14
CA SER A 122 11.88 15.50 -17.28
C SER A 122 11.69 14.75 -15.94
N ARG A 123 10.47 14.32 -15.63
CA ARG A 123 10.14 13.55 -14.42
C ARG A 123 9.85 12.08 -14.75
N LEU A 124 9.87 11.69 -16.02
CA LEU A 124 9.70 10.30 -16.47
C LEU A 124 10.99 9.53 -16.17
N LEU A 125 10.88 8.39 -15.49
CA LEU A 125 12.00 7.48 -15.24
C LEU A 125 11.97 6.32 -16.23
N GLU A 126 10.82 5.67 -16.34
CA GLU A 126 10.50 4.59 -17.27
C GLU A 126 9.05 4.73 -17.70
N ASP A 127 8.58 3.88 -18.62
CA ASP A 127 7.18 3.90 -19.04
C ASP A 127 6.28 3.78 -17.81
N ASN A 128 5.47 4.83 -17.63
CA ASN A 128 4.51 4.96 -16.53
C ASN A 128 5.08 5.10 -15.12
N LEU A 129 6.40 5.16 -14.98
CA LEU A 129 7.12 5.42 -13.74
C LEU A 129 7.66 6.84 -13.73
N TYR A 130 7.32 7.61 -12.69
CA TYR A 130 7.71 9.01 -12.57
C TYR A 130 8.38 9.29 -11.23
N ILE A 131 9.17 10.35 -11.17
CA ILE A 131 9.68 10.92 -9.92
C ILE A 131 8.88 12.17 -9.53
N ARG A 132 8.49 12.24 -8.26
CA ARG A 132 7.75 13.34 -7.65
C ARG A 132 8.71 14.47 -7.26
N GLY A 133 8.12 15.59 -6.81
CA GLY A 133 8.89 16.76 -6.36
C GLY A 133 9.74 16.51 -5.12
N ASP A 134 9.31 15.58 -4.27
CA ASP A 134 9.99 15.14 -3.04
C ASP A 134 11.02 14.01 -3.28
N GLY A 135 11.25 13.63 -4.54
CA GLY A 135 12.18 12.56 -4.90
C GLY A 135 11.60 11.14 -4.82
N THR A 136 10.37 10.98 -4.34
CA THR A 136 9.72 9.65 -4.32
C THR A 136 9.25 9.25 -5.72
N ARG A 137 9.15 7.95 -5.96
CA ARG A 137 8.63 7.42 -7.24
C ARG A 137 7.11 7.30 -7.18
N VAL A 138 6.50 7.27 -8.36
CA VAL A 138 5.10 6.90 -8.54
C VAL A 138 4.91 6.20 -9.88
N TYR A 139 4.45 4.95 -9.81
CA TYR A 139 3.95 4.19 -10.94
C TYR A 139 2.43 4.33 -11.04
N PHE A 140 1.91 4.35 -12.27
CA PHE A 140 0.46 4.32 -12.53
C PHE A 140 0.11 2.96 -13.11
N PHE A 141 -0.86 2.25 -12.55
CA PHE A 141 -1.16 0.86 -12.90
C PHE A 141 -2.39 0.72 -13.81
N THR A 142 -2.49 -0.38 -14.56
CA THR A 142 -3.73 -0.91 -15.12
C THR A 142 -4.20 -2.15 -14.34
N ASN A 143 -5.45 -2.58 -14.51
CA ASN A 143 -5.95 -3.79 -13.86
C ASN A 143 -5.24 -5.05 -14.38
N GLU A 144 -4.89 -5.07 -15.67
CA GLU A 144 -4.16 -6.16 -16.31
C GLU A 144 -2.77 -6.32 -15.70
N GLU A 145 -2.04 -5.22 -15.50
CA GLU A 145 -0.75 -5.23 -14.80
C GLU A 145 -0.90 -5.77 -13.38
N LEU A 146 -1.91 -5.33 -12.61
CA LEU A 146 -2.14 -5.87 -11.27
C LEU A 146 -2.46 -7.37 -11.30
N ALA A 147 -3.20 -7.84 -12.30
CA ALA A 147 -3.51 -9.26 -12.44
C ALA A 147 -2.25 -10.09 -12.73
N GLU A 148 -1.34 -9.58 -13.57
CA GLU A 148 -0.06 -10.22 -13.85
C GLU A 148 0.86 -10.23 -12.61
N ILE A 149 0.98 -9.08 -11.93
CA ILE A 149 1.88 -8.90 -10.78
C ILE A 149 1.48 -9.80 -9.61
N PHE A 150 0.17 -9.86 -9.29
CA PHE A 150 -0.32 -10.57 -8.09
C PHE A 150 -0.85 -11.97 -8.40
N GLY A 151 -1.36 -12.24 -9.60
CA GLY A 151 -2.11 -13.45 -9.93
C GLY A 151 -1.32 -14.76 -9.89
N SER A 152 0.02 -14.69 -9.86
CA SER A 152 0.87 -15.88 -9.71
C SER A 152 0.92 -16.43 -8.27
N LEU A 153 0.64 -15.60 -7.27
CA LEU A 153 0.72 -15.96 -5.84
C LEU A 153 -0.59 -15.74 -5.08
N PHE A 154 -1.54 -15.01 -5.66
CA PHE A 154 -2.79 -14.65 -5.02
C PHE A 154 -4.00 -14.95 -5.91
N GLU A 155 -5.10 -15.31 -5.26
CA GLU A 155 -6.43 -15.26 -5.87
C GLU A 155 -6.92 -13.81 -5.92
N ILE A 156 -7.40 -13.38 -7.09
CA ILE A 156 -7.92 -12.02 -7.29
C ILE A 156 -9.42 -12.03 -6.99
N GLU A 157 -9.82 -11.63 -5.79
CA GLU A 157 -11.24 -11.51 -5.42
C GLU A 157 -11.88 -10.25 -5.99
N GLN A 158 -11.10 -9.18 -6.14
CA GLN A 158 -11.56 -7.92 -6.72
C GLN A 158 -10.40 -7.20 -7.41
N ASN A 159 -10.66 -6.59 -8.57
CA ASN A 159 -9.72 -5.72 -9.27
C ASN A 159 -10.51 -4.66 -10.06
N ALA A 160 -10.74 -3.50 -9.46
CA ALA A 160 -11.65 -2.48 -9.97
C ALA A 160 -10.95 -1.12 -10.18
N ILE A 161 -11.51 -0.29 -11.05
CA ILE A 161 -11.10 1.10 -11.25
C ILE A 161 -12.10 2.03 -10.55
N ASP A 162 -11.60 2.93 -9.71
CA ASP A 162 -12.35 4.06 -9.16
C ASP A 162 -11.99 5.33 -9.94
N ARG A 163 -12.95 5.82 -10.73
CA ARG A 163 -12.83 7.07 -11.50
C ARG A 163 -13.68 8.14 -10.83
N ARG A 164 -13.06 9.25 -10.43
CA ARG A 164 -13.78 10.38 -9.80
C ARG A 164 -13.47 11.70 -10.46
N LEU A 165 -14.51 12.52 -10.63
CA LEU A 165 -14.35 13.95 -10.88
C LEU A 165 -14.42 14.70 -9.55
N ILE A 166 -13.29 15.27 -9.14
CA ILE A 166 -13.22 16.15 -7.96
C ILE A 166 -13.17 17.60 -8.43
N ILE A 167 -14.09 18.43 -7.95
CA ILE A 167 -14.16 19.84 -8.32
C ILE A 167 -13.63 20.69 -7.16
N ASN A 168 -12.49 21.33 -7.36
CA ASN A 168 -12.02 22.38 -6.45
C ASN A 168 -12.61 23.71 -6.93
N ARG A 169 -13.74 24.12 -6.33
CA ARG A 169 -14.45 25.35 -6.71
C ARG A 169 -13.60 26.61 -6.46
N LYS A 170 -12.87 26.66 -5.34
CA LYS A 170 -12.01 27.81 -4.98
C LYS A 170 -10.91 28.08 -6.01
N ARG A 171 -10.39 27.02 -6.63
CA ARG A 171 -9.32 27.11 -7.65
C ARG A 171 -9.85 26.93 -9.08
N GLU A 172 -11.15 26.74 -9.23
CA GLU A 172 -11.82 26.43 -10.51
C GLU A 172 -11.18 25.23 -11.25
N LEU A 173 -10.73 24.22 -10.50
CA LEU A 173 -10.07 23.03 -11.07
C LEU A 173 -11.00 21.82 -11.09
N LYS A 174 -11.07 21.16 -12.25
CA LYS A 174 -11.60 19.81 -12.40
C LYS A 174 -10.45 18.81 -12.30
N LEU A 175 -10.55 17.89 -11.36
CA LEU A 175 -9.56 16.86 -11.11
C LEU A 175 -10.14 15.48 -11.46
N TYR A 176 -9.76 14.95 -12.62
CA TYR A 176 -10.11 13.60 -13.04
C TYR A 176 -9.14 12.61 -12.40
N ARG A 177 -9.59 11.94 -11.35
CA ARG A 177 -8.77 10.99 -10.60
C ARG A 177 -9.09 9.57 -11.02
N VAL A 178 -8.05 8.76 -11.10
CA VAL A 178 -8.12 7.33 -11.43
C VAL A 178 -7.30 6.58 -10.39
N TRP A 179 -7.97 5.67 -9.69
CA TRP A 179 -7.35 4.78 -8.73
C TRP A 179 -7.72 3.34 -9.03
N LEU A 180 -6.82 2.42 -8.72
CA LEU A 180 -7.14 1.00 -8.68
C LEU A 180 -7.47 0.62 -7.24
N GLN A 181 -8.47 -0.26 -7.09
CA GLN A 181 -8.84 -0.88 -5.83
C GLN A 181 -8.94 -2.38 -6.06
N ALA A 182 -8.14 -3.14 -5.32
CA ALA A 182 -8.09 -4.59 -5.49
C ALA A 182 -8.07 -5.30 -4.13
N LYS A 183 -8.54 -6.54 -4.15
CA LYS A 183 -8.55 -7.46 -3.03
C LYS A 183 -7.93 -8.77 -3.50
N PHE A 184 -6.83 -9.14 -2.88
CA PHE A 184 -6.09 -10.36 -3.19
C PHE A 184 -6.13 -11.29 -1.99
N ARG A 185 -6.45 -12.56 -2.20
CA ARG A 185 -6.44 -13.57 -1.14
C ARG A 185 -5.26 -14.51 -1.34
N LYS A 186 -4.51 -14.76 -0.28
CA LYS A 186 -3.52 -15.83 -0.27
C LYS A 186 -4.27 -17.17 -0.30
N PRO A 187 -4.01 -18.07 -1.26
CA PRO A 187 -4.68 -19.36 -1.33
C PRO A 187 -4.59 -20.10 0.00
N ILE A 188 -5.64 -20.82 0.35
CA ILE A 188 -5.59 -21.79 1.44
C ILE A 188 -4.82 -22.97 0.87
N SER A 189 -3.61 -23.24 1.37
CA SER A 189 -2.92 -24.48 1.03
C SER A 189 -3.80 -25.65 1.48
N SER A 190 -4.22 -26.48 0.54
CA SER A 190 -4.78 -27.79 0.84
C SER A 190 -3.65 -28.59 1.49
N ASP A 191 -3.76 -28.87 2.78
CA ASP A 191 -3.00 -29.96 3.40
C ASP A 191 -3.41 -31.31 2.79
#